data_AF-A0A368KT07-F1
#
_entry.id   AF-A0A368KT07-F1
#
_cell.length_a   1.000
_cell.length_b   1.000
_cell.length_c   1.000
_cell.angle_alpha   90.00
_cell.angle_beta   90.00
_cell.angle_gamma   90.00
#
_symmetry.space_group_name_H-M   'P 1'
#
loop_
_entity.id
_entity.type
_entity.pdbx_description
1 polymer ?
#
loop_
_entity_poly.entity_id
_entity_poly.type
_entity_poly.pdbx_seq_one_letter_code
_entity_poly.pdbx_strand_id
1 'polypeptide(L)'
;MTKLYGRWSPFLLVVLVLFVVGCDSDGKVHVKGTATWNGSPIESGYLELQPVGGQGQFESAEIVDGKFSLNTLPGKRRVKVTAEKKIGETAPTERIPEPEPIMFQFIPAEFNSNSTLEMEIDASDPNLNIELKGDELKPNKKASAAEQQRKKLQGGGV
;
A
#
# COMPACT_ATOMS: atom_id res chain seq x y z
N MET A 1 -62.48 50.93 -0.18
CA MET A 1 -61.10 50.44 0.08
C MET A 1 -61.06 48.95 -0.23
N THR A 2 -60.69 48.61 -1.46
CA THR A 2 -60.51 47.25 -1.96
C THR A 2 -59.09 46.77 -1.62
N LYS A 3 -58.96 45.60 -0.97
CA LYS A 3 -57.69 44.88 -0.90
C LYS A 3 -57.82 43.52 -1.58
N LEU A 4 -57.06 43.38 -2.67
CA LEU A 4 -56.58 42.13 -3.27
C LEU A 4 -56.01 41.21 -2.18
N TYR A 5 -56.00 39.90 -2.40
CA TYR A 5 -54.76 39.08 -2.42
C TYR A 5 -55.06 37.74 -3.09
N GLY A 6 -54.44 37.53 -4.26
CA GLY A 6 -54.53 36.31 -5.05
C GLY A 6 -53.89 35.13 -4.31
N ARG A 7 -54.59 34.00 -4.33
CA ARG A 7 -54.11 32.70 -3.85
C ARG A 7 -53.09 32.14 -4.85
N TRP A 8 -51.86 32.64 -4.77
CA TRP A 8 -50.72 32.00 -5.43
C TRP A 8 -50.27 30.90 -4.49
N SER A 9 -50.31 29.65 -4.94
CA SER A 9 -49.77 28.49 -4.24
C SER A 9 -48.35 28.26 -4.76
N PRO A 10 -47.29 28.67 -4.05
CA PRO A 10 -45.93 28.33 -4.42
C PRO A 10 -45.51 27.17 -3.52
N PHE A 11 -46.20 26.03 -3.63
CA PHE A 11 -45.86 24.82 -2.87
C PHE A 11 -45.45 23.67 -3.81
N LEU A 12 -44.77 24.03 -4.90
CA LEU A 12 -44.31 23.10 -5.94
C LEU A 12 -42.78 23.14 -6.14
N LEU A 13 -42.00 23.56 -5.12
CA LEU A 13 -40.58 23.89 -5.36
C LEU A 13 -39.62 23.52 -4.22
N VAL A 14 -39.86 22.41 -3.48
CA VAL A 14 -38.99 22.07 -2.33
C VAL A 14 -38.42 20.64 -2.31
N VAL A 15 -38.80 19.68 -3.17
CA VAL A 15 -38.38 18.27 -2.91
C VAL A 15 -37.83 17.52 -4.13
N LEU A 16 -36.77 18.01 -4.77
CA LEU A 16 -35.91 17.12 -5.56
C LEU A 16 -34.48 17.63 -5.76
N VAL A 17 -33.78 17.93 -4.67
CA VAL A 17 -32.32 18.19 -4.65
C VAL A 17 -31.58 16.96 -4.11
N LEU A 18 -31.75 15.78 -4.74
CA LEU A 18 -31.14 14.53 -4.24
C LEU A 18 -30.60 13.59 -5.33
N PHE A 19 -29.98 14.10 -6.40
CA PHE A 19 -29.19 13.24 -7.30
C PHE A 19 -27.95 13.95 -7.84
N VAL A 20 -27.12 14.50 -6.95
CA VAL A 20 -25.70 14.71 -7.28
C VAL A 20 -24.91 13.65 -6.53
N VAL A 21 -25.07 12.39 -6.94
CA VAL A 21 -24.09 11.35 -6.61
C VAL A 21 -22.89 11.67 -7.51
N GLY A 22 -21.91 12.34 -6.94
CA GLY A 22 -20.64 12.62 -7.60
C GLY A 22 -19.97 11.29 -7.95
N CYS A 23 -20.00 10.95 -9.23
CA CYS A 23 -19.09 9.97 -9.81
C CYS A 23 -17.77 10.72 -10.02
N ASP A 24 -16.84 10.56 -9.09
CA ASP A 24 -15.46 11.05 -9.21
C ASP A 24 -14.79 10.20 -10.30
N SER A 25 -14.84 10.67 -11.55
CA SER A 25 -14.76 9.80 -12.74
C SER A 25 -13.35 9.59 -13.28
N ASP A 26 -12.35 9.49 -12.41
CA ASP A 26 -11.01 9.02 -12.83
C ASP A 26 -11.00 7.51 -13.13
N GLY A 27 -12.15 6.84 -12.97
CA GLY A 27 -12.33 5.41 -13.28
C GLY A 27 -11.65 4.47 -12.29
N LYS A 28 -11.06 5.01 -11.22
CA LYS A 28 -10.41 4.24 -10.16
C LYS A 28 -11.45 3.72 -9.18
N VAL A 29 -11.19 2.53 -8.64
CA VAL A 29 -11.96 1.92 -7.56
C VAL A 29 -11.13 1.88 -6.30
N HIS A 30 -11.80 2.04 -5.16
CA HIS A 30 -11.17 1.98 -3.84
C HIS A 30 -11.05 0.52 -3.40
N VAL A 31 -9.83 -0.02 -3.49
CA VAL A 31 -9.52 -1.38 -3.10
C VAL A 31 -9.20 -1.43 -1.61
N LYS A 32 -9.82 -2.38 -0.91
CA LYS A 32 -9.44 -2.77 0.45
C LYS A 32 -9.00 -4.22 0.43
N GLY A 33 -8.01 -4.55 1.24
CA GLY A 33 -7.52 -5.91 1.23
C GLY A 33 -6.73 -6.33 2.43
N THR A 34 -6.42 -7.61 2.42
CA THR A 34 -5.61 -8.28 3.42
C THR A 34 -4.39 -8.94 2.79
N ALA A 35 -3.27 -8.94 3.49
CA ALA A 35 -2.04 -9.60 3.06
C ALA A 35 -1.45 -10.43 4.19
N THR A 36 -1.18 -11.71 3.91
CA THR A 36 -0.62 -12.66 4.87
C THR A 36 0.63 -13.34 4.31
N TRP A 37 1.54 -13.70 5.22
CA TRP A 37 2.71 -14.51 4.96
C TRP A 37 2.66 -15.76 5.84
N ASN A 38 2.67 -16.94 5.22
CA ASN A 38 2.55 -18.22 5.92
C ASN A 38 1.36 -18.28 6.90
N GLY A 39 0.24 -17.67 6.50
CA GLY A 39 -0.99 -17.60 7.28
C GLY A 39 -1.00 -16.56 8.40
N SER A 40 0.09 -15.84 8.62
CA SER A 40 0.16 -14.74 9.59
C SER A 40 0.01 -13.39 8.89
N PRO A 41 -0.70 -12.40 9.48
CA PRO A 41 -0.75 -11.04 8.95
C PRO A 41 0.65 -10.46 8.74
N ILE A 42 0.88 -9.77 7.61
CA ILE A 42 2.12 -9.01 7.42
C ILE A 42 2.05 -7.76 8.29
N GLU A 43 2.89 -7.66 9.32
CA GLU A 43 2.88 -6.53 10.27
C GLU A 43 3.24 -5.20 9.61
N SER A 44 4.32 -5.18 8.82
CA SER A 44 4.84 -4.00 8.13
C SER A 44 5.33 -4.36 6.74
N GLY A 45 4.75 -3.75 5.71
CA GLY A 45 5.15 -3.98 4.33
C GLY A 45 4.56 -2.99 3.35
N TYR A 46 4.76 -3.26 2.06
CA TYR A 46 4.21 -2.49 0.97
C TYR A 46 3.65 -3.42 -0.11
N LEU A 47 2.50 -3.04 -0.63
CA LEU A 47 1.88 -3.60 -1.83
C LEU A 47 2.13 -2.66 -3.00
N GLU A 48 2.48 -3.21 -4.14
CA GLU A 48 2.49 -2.51 -5.43
C GLU A 48 1.66 -3.31 -6.45
N LEU A 49 0.75 -2.62 -7.14
CA LEU A 49 -0.13 -3.17 -8.18
C LEU A 49 0.21 -2.56 -9.54
N GLN A 50 0.90 -3.35 -10.37
CA GLN A 50 1.33 -2.93 -11.69
C GLN A 50 0.37 -3.46 -12.78
N PRO A 51 -0.10 -2.64 -13.73
CA PRO A 51 -0.90 -3.13 -14.86
C PRO A 51 -0.17 -4.24 -15.65
N VAL A 52 -0.86 -5.35 -15.91
CA VAL A 52 -0.33 -6.39 -16.81
C VAL A 52 -0.32 -5.81 -18.24
N GLY A 53 0.81 -5.93 -18.93
CA GLY A 53 1.04 -5.27 -20.24
C GLY A 53 1.79 -3.94 -20.14
N GLY A 54 2.09 -3.44 -18.93
CA GLY A 54 3.01 -2.33 -18.70
C GLY A 54 2.48 -0.94 -19.09
N GLN A 55 1.24 -0.84 -19.55
CA GLN A 55 0.59 0.45 -19.81
C GLN A 55 -0.15 0.94 -18.57
N GLY A 56 0.20 2.14 -18.10
CA GLY A 56 -0.43 2.81 -16.96
C GLY A 56 0.48 2.93 -15.74
N GLN A 57 0.02 3.73 -14.77
CA GLN A 57 0.72 3.95 -13.50
C GLN A 57 0.51 2.75 -12.56
N PHE A 58 1.58 2.35 -11.88
CA PHE A 58 1.47 1.43 -10.75
C PHE A 58 0.93 2.20 -9.53
N GLU A 59 0.18 1.51 -8.69
CA GLU A 59 -0.31 2.07 -7.44
C GLU A 59 0.31 1.30 -6.28
N SER A 60 0.56 1.98 -5.16
CA SER A 60 1.13 1.35 -3.98
C SER A 60 0.38 1.71 -2.70
N ALA A 61 0.46 0.82 -1.72
CA ALA A 61 -0.05 1.02 -0.37
C ALA A 61 0.90 0.42 0.66
N GLU A 62 0.93 1.03 1.83
CA GLU A 62 1.48 0.39 3.01
C GLU A 62 0.55 -0.75 3.46
N ILE A 63 1.16 -1.82 3.96
CA ILE A 63 0.50 -2.93 4.63
C ILE A 63 0.82 -2.79 6.12
N VAL A 64 -0.22 -2.61 6.92
CA VAL A 64 -0.13 -2.51 8.39
C VAL A 64 -1.06 -3.55 9.00
N ASP A 65 -0.52 -4.41 9.86
CA ASP A 65 -1.27 -5.49 10.52
C ASP A 65 -2.08 -6.34 9.53
N GLY A 66 -1.47 -6.62 8.38
CA GLY A 66 -2.03 -7.41 7.28
C GLY A 66 -3.14 -6.72 6.51
N LYS A 67 -3.34 -5.41 6.66
CA LYS A 67 -4.39 -4.66 5.94
C LYS A 67 -3.77 -3.58 5.05
N PHE A 68 -4.41 -3.32 3.92
CA PHE A 68 -4.03 -2.22 3.02
C PHE A 68 -5.28 -1.62 2.35
N SER A 69 -5.13 -0.40 1.83
CA SER A 69 -6.13 0.23 0.97
C SER A 69 -5.49 1.18 -0.04
N LEU A 70 -5.99 1.21 -1.26
CA LEU A 70 -5.52 2.11 -2.33
C LEU A 70 -6.59 2.32 -3.40
N ASN A 71 -6.42 3.35 -4.22
CA ASN A 71 -7.27 3.58 -5.39
C ASN A 71 -6.54 3.11 -6.65
N THR A 72 -7.16 2.25 -7.46
CA THR A 72 -6.55 1.78 -8.72
C THR A 72 -7.61 1.52 -9.79
N LEU A 73 -7.21 1.51 -11.05
CA LEU A 73 -8.14 1.16 -12.14
C LEU A 73 -8.44 -0.36 -12.10
N PRO A 74 -9.69 -0.77 -12.39
CA PRO A 74 -10.03 -2.17 -12.62
C PRO A 74 -9.15 -2.85 -13.68
N GLY A 75 -9.08 -4.18 -13.63
CA GLY A 75 -8.30 -4.99 -14.55
C GLY A 75 -7.16 -5.78 -13.90
N LYS A 76 -6.49 -6.62 -14.70
CA LYS A 76 -5.37 -7.44 -14.27
C LYS A 76 -4.18 -6.61 -13.77
N ARG A 77 -3.73 -6.94 -12.55
CA ARG A 77 -2.54 -6.36 -11.92
C ARG A 77 -1.55 -7.45 -11.55
N ARG A 78 -0.27 -7.22 -11.85
CA ARG A 78 0.83 -7.91 -11.21
C ARG A 78 0.97 -7.38 -9.79
N VAL A 79 1.02 -8.30 -8.83
CA VAL A 79 1.13 -8.03 -7.41
C VAL A 79 2.57 -8.16 -6.98
N LYS A 80 3.10 -7.11 -6.35
CA LYS A 80 4.42 -7.14 -5.72
C LYS A 80 4.27 -6.78 -4.24
N VAL A 81 4.84 -7.60 -3.38
CA VAL A 81 4.78 -7.42 -1.93
C VAL A 81 6.19 -7.43 -1.38
N THR A 82 6.54 -6.36 -0.68
CA THR A 82 7.71 -6.30 0.20
C THR A 82 7.22 -6.25 1.64
N ALA A 83 7.94 -6.90 2.54
CA ALA A 83 7.67 -6.82 3.96
C ALA A 83 8.98 -6.93 4.73
N GLU A 84 9.06 -6.15 5.80
CA GLU A 84 10.27 -6.03 6.60
C GLU A 84 9.98 -6.41 8.04
N LYS A 85 10.98 -6.99 8.70
CA LYS A 85 10.95 -7.22 10.14
C LYS A 85 12.19 -6.69 10.81
N LYS A 86 12.05 -6.24 12.05
CA LYS A 86 13.18 -5.82 12.88
C LYS A 86 14.03 -7.04 13.23
N ILE A 87 15.32 -6.99 12.92
CA ILE A 87 16.30 -8.06 13.22
C ILE A 87 17.37 -7.63 14.22
N GLY A 88 17.32 -6.38 14.70
CA GLY A 88 18.25 -5.84 15.67
C GLY A 88 18.20 -4.32 15.71
N GLU A 89 19.23 -3.72 16.29
CA GLU A 89 19.43 -2.27 16.37
C GLU A 89 20.88 -1.94 16.04
N THR A 90 21.11 -0.72 15.54
CA THR A 90 22.46 -0.20 15.32
C THR A 90 23.15 0.07 16.66
N ALA A 91 24.48 -0.04 16.69
CA ALA A 91 25.24 0.40 17.86
C ALA A 91 25.23 1.94 17.92
N PRO A 92 25.08 2.54 19.11
CA PRO A 92 25.13 3.98 19.26
C PRO A 92 26.52 4.52 18.90
N THR A 93 26.55 5.73 18.35
CA THR A 93 27.77 6.45 17.97
C THR A 93 27.72 7.87 18.54
N GLU A 94 28.84 8.59 18.57
CA GLU A 94 28.86 9.99 19.01
C GLU A 94 27.94 10.89 18.16
N ARG A 95 27.78 10.56 16.86
CA ARG A 95 26.90 11.30 15.94
C ARG A 95 25.43 10.88 16.03
N ILE A 96 25.16 9.63 16.38
CA ILE A 96 23.82 9.04 16.49
C ILE A 96 23.77 8.29 17.82
N PRO A 97 23.41 8.97 18.92
CA PRO A 97 23.43 8.37 20.26
C PRO A 97 22.27 7.39 20.47
N GLU A 98 21.19 7.50 19.69
CA GLU A 98 20.03 6.62 19.78
C GLU A 98 20.16 5.44 18.80
N PRO A 99 20.07 4.17 19.28
CA PRO A 99 20.04 3.00 18.42
C PRO A 99 18.85 3.04 17.44
N GLU A 100 19.13 2.80 16.15
CA GLU A 100 18.11 2.72 15.11
C GLU A 100 17.75 1.25 14.81
N PRO A 101 16.48 0.93 14.51
CA PRO A 101 16.09 -0.44 14.18
C PRO A 101 16.74 -0.89 12.86
N ILE A 102 17.27 -2.11 12.86
CA ILE A 102 17.73 -2.79 11.65
C ILE A 102 16.56 -3.58 11.08
N MET A 103 16.01 -3.10 9.97
CA MET A 103 14.93 -3.75 9.24
C MET A 103 15.49 -4.72 8.19
N PHE A 104 14.75 -5.81 7.96
CA PHE A 104 15.15 -6.84 7.00
C PHE A 104 13.96 -7.31 6.17
N GLN A 105 14.08 -7.19 4.85
CA GLN A 105 13.11 -7.75 3.92
C GLN A 105 13.18 -9.28 3.92
N PHE A 106 12.13 -9.94 4.42
CA PHE A 106 12.10 -11.39 4.55
C PHE A 106 11.35 -12.09 3.42
N ILE A 107 10.58 -11.36 2.61
CA ILE A 107 9.82 -11.91 1.48
C ILE A 107 10.76 -12.16 0.27
N PRO A 108 10.78 -13.40 -0.29
CA PRO A 108 11.57 -13.75 -1.47
C PRO A 108 11.26 -12.95 -2.74
N ALA A 109 12.22 -12.93 -3.65
CA ALA A 109 12.15 -12.17 -4.91
C ALA A 109 10.94 -12.53 -5.78
N GLU A 110 10.48 -13.78 -5.73
CA GLU A 110 9.32 -14.29 -6.48
C GLU A 110 7.99 -13.63 -6.12
N PHE A 111 7.94 -12.87 -5.02
CA PHE A 111 6.78 -12.06 -4.64
C PHE A 111 7.03 -10.56 -4.76
N ASN A 112 8.22 -10.11 -5.18
CA ASN A 112 8.53 -8.69 -5.41
C ASN A 112 9.22 -8.44 -6.76
N SER A 113 10.55 -8.40 -6.78
CA SER A 113 11.35 -8.02 -7.94
C SER A 113 11.14 -8.94 -9.15
N ASN A 114 10.86 -10.23 -8.91
CA ASN A 114 10.60 -11.25 -9.91
C ASN A 114 9.15 -11.76 -9.85
N SER A 115 8.22 -10.95 -9.33
CA SER A 115 6.84 -11.41 -9.16
C SER A 115 6.15 -11.75 -10.49
N THR A 116 5.52 -12.92 -10.51
CA THR A 116 4.60 -13.35 -11.56
C THR A 116 3.16 -13.49 -11.04
N LEU A 117 2.91 -13.13 -9.78
CA LEU A 117 1.58 -13.16 -9.18
C LEU A 117 0.70 -12.10 -9.86
N GLU A 118 -0.43 -12.54 -10.42
CA GLU A 118 -1.43 -11.66 -11.02
C GLU A 118 -2.75 -11.80 -10.27
N MET A 119 -3.45 -10.67 -10.08
CA MET A 119 -4.79 -10.63 -9.51
C MET A 119 -5.67 -9.69 -10.34
N GLU A 120 -6.96 -10.01 -10.42
CA GLU A 120 -7.95 -9.15 -11.09
C GLU A 120 -8.52 -8.16 -10.08
N ILE A 121 -8.59 -6.89 -10.45
CA ILE A 121 -9.31 -5.87 -9.68
C ILE A 121 -10.71 -5.72 -10.27
N ASP A 122 -11.71 -6.25 -9.56
CA ASP A 122 -13.12 -6.11 -9.93
C ASP A 122 -13.67 -4.77 -9.45
N ALA A 123 -14.35 -4.04 -10.34
CA ALA A 123 -14.99 -2.78 -9.98
C ALA A 123 -16.23 -2.96 -9.10
N SER A 124 -16.88 -4.13 -9.18
CA SER A 124 -18.11 -4.48 -8.46
C SER A 124 -17.82 -5.01 -7.06
N ASP A 125 -16.65 -5.63 -6.88
CA ASP A 125 -16.16 -6.15 -5.59
C ASP A 125 -14.65 -5.84 -5.43
N PRO A 126 -14.29 -4.60 -5.05
CA PRO A 126 -12.90 -4.17 -4.94
C PRO A 126 -12.23 -4.66 -3.64
N ASN A 127 -12.43 -5.93 -3.28
CA ASN A 127 -11.79 -6.58 -2.16
C ASN A 127 -10.67 -7.52 -2.63
N LEU A 128 -9.50 -7.44 -2.00
CA LEU A 128 -8.34 -8.24 -2.38
C LEU A 128 -7.76 -9.00 -1.20
N ASN A 129 -7.65 -10.33 -1.30
CA ASN A 129 -6.98 -11.15 -0.29
C ASN A 129 -5.71 -11.78 -0.88
N ILE A 130 -4.56 -11.39 -0.33
CA ILE A 130 -3.23 -11.82 -0.75
C ILE A 130 -2.71 -12.82 0.28
N GLU A 131 -2.56 -14.07 -0.13
CA GLU A 131 -2.02 -15.14 0.72
C GLU A 131 -0.70 -15.64 0.15
N LEU A 132 0.41 -15.23 0.78
CA LEU A 132 1.75 -15.61 0.36
C LEU A 132 2.28 -16.73 1.26
N LYS A 133 3.04 -17.65 0.66
CA LYS A 133 3.67 -18.77 1.36
C LYS A 133 5.04 -19.04 0.78
N GLY A 134 5.97 -19.44 1.65
CA GLY A 134 7.31 -19.82 1.23
C GLY A 134 8.33 -19.73 2.35
N ASP A 135 9.58 -19.96 1.99
CA ASP A 135 10.71 -19.83 2.90
C ASP A 135 11.14 -18.37 3.00
N GLU A 136 11.31 -17.87 4.22
CA GLU A 136 11.84 -16.53 4.43
C GLU A 136 13.30 -16.42 3.98
N LEU A 137 13.64 -15.24 3.46
CA LEU A 137 15.04 -14.86 3.30
C LEU A 137 15.74 -14.83 4.66
N LYS A 138 17.03 -15.15 4.67
CA LYS A 138 17.87 -15.07 5.86
C LYS A 138 18.86 -13.91 5.72
N PRO A 139 19.07 -13.10 6.77
CA PRO A 139 20.06 -12.05 6.74
C PRO A 139 21.46 -12.66 6.50
N ASN A 140 22.12 -12.23 5.44
CA ASN A 140 23.47 -12.68 5.13
C ASN A 140 24.48 -12.02 6.09
N LYS A 141 24.97 -12.78 7.09
CA LYS A 141 25.97 -12.32 8.06
C LYS A 141 27.24 -11.75 7.41
N LYS A 142 27.64 -12.23 6.22
CA LYS A 142 28.83 -11.74 5.51
C LYS A 142 28.63 -10.37 4.88
N ALA A 143 27.42 -10.07 4.38
CA ALA A 143 27.11 -8.77 3.79
C ALA A 143 27.06 -7.67 4.86
N SER A 144 26.49 -7.97 6.03
CA SER A 144 26.50 -7.06 7.20
C SER A 144 27.93 -6.77 7.68
N ALA A 145 28.79 -7.79 7.78
CA ALA A 145 30.19 -7.60 8.16
C ALA A 145 31.00 -6.80 7.13
N ALA A 146 30.79 -7.05 5.83
CA ALA A 146 31.47 -6.32 4.75
C ALA A 146 31.01 -4.84 4.68
N GLU A 147 29.73 -4.57 4.90
CA GLU A 147 29.19 -3.22 4.97
C GLU A 147 29.68 -2.49 6.22
N GLN A 148 29.74 -3.17 7.37
CA GLN A 148 30.37 -2.65 8.59
C GLN A 148 31.86 -2.37 8.39
N GLN A 149 32.58 -3.23 7.66
CA GLN A 149 34.00 -3.04 7.36
C GLN A 149 34.23 -1.88 6.39
N ARG A 150 33.35 -1.68 5.40
CA ARG A 150 33.36 -0.50 4.52
C ARG A 150 33.09 0.78 5.29
N LYS A 151 32.08 0.80 6.17
CA LYS A 151 31.80 1.96 7.04
C LYS A 151 32.98 2.30 7.96
N LYS A 152 33.68 1.30 8.50
CA LYS A 152 34.91 1.52 9.30
C LYS A 152 36.06 2.13 8.50
N LEU A 153 36.21 1.77 7.22
CA LEU A 153 37.25 2.32 6.35
C LEU A 153 36.93 3.74 5.87
N GLN A 154 35.64 4.10 5.74
CA GLN A 154 35.21 5.44 5.31
C GLN A 154 35.08 6.44 6.48
N GLY A 155 35.04 5.97 7.73
CA GLY A 155 34.94 6.82 8.93
C GLY A 155 36.28 7.22 9.57
N GLY A 156 37.42 6.87 8.97
CA GLY A 156 38.76 7.19 9.49
C GLY A 156 39.40 8.35 8.73
N GLY A 157 39.08 9.59 9.11
CA GLY A 157 39.65 10.78 8.48
C GLY A 157 39.24 12.08 9.13
N VAL A 158 39.66 12.29 10.39
CA VAL A 158 40.06 13.59 10.94
C VAL A 158 41.20 13.35 11.93
#